data_AF-A0A858AVD2-F1
#
_entry.id   AF-A0A858AVD2-F1
#
_cell.length_a   1.000
_cell.length_b   1.000
_cell.length_c   1.000
_cell.angle_alpha   90.00
_cell.angle_beta   90.00
_cell.angle_gamma   90.00
#
_symmetry.space_group_name_H-M   'P 1'
#
loop_
_entity.id
_entity.type
_entity.pdbx_description
1 polymer ?
#
loop_
_entity_poly.entity_id
_entity_poly.type
_entity_poly.pdbx_seq_one_letter_code
_entity_poly.pdbx_strand_id
1 'polypeptide(L)'
;MQVKKIIVKNFLNPGEQKFVFNDDQVLTRGIFHNPNEIPMINDLINGSWIESTMSFEKYYPKFAKKLKNKDMDFQIDALFSLEKEDLDELNRILKEFGVAKPYKSRAYYYSIKCVYPYIFPIVSLVPAEFKNEPIIGIGNHYDKFFKSSLNKRDILTIMGISAVGKIRDKYFEYKNFDVRDEQKVVYRRYLDVIKSTYRYDEEFIKKLGQAIYNIDDGDIINYADEVEFFLRNENFTNFLDTIPLLREDEMLRHDFAQLLFDVYLVDLKWIYSVRTSNDIVEIRQNLFDNGCEKAFYSKELINFFKTKLTLDKKLFDYSVSINHFNNDLDESVVYKGEPQFEKIFEKGAVEPKFVEIKDPKKVKKTKIKTMKEKLKKTKKEEKTEKKIKKEKVKKVLKDTNATKKKIEKESKIKKIDK
;
A
#
# COMPACT_ATOMS: atom_id res chain seq x y z
N MET A 1 -29.63 1.38 7.69
CA MET A 1 -28.49 0.84 6.90
C MET A 1 -28.24 -0.65 7.21
N GLN A 2 -27.99 -1.48 6.19
CA GLN A 2 -27.71 -2.93 6.36
C GLN A 2 -26.59 -3.42 5.44
N VAL A 3 -25.73 -4.33 5.92
CA VAL A 3 -24.79 -5.07 5.07
C VAL A 3 -25.49 -6.32 4.52
N LYS A 4 -25.56 -6.45 3.19
CA LYS A 4 -26.23 -7.58 2.53
C LYS A 4 -25.26 -8.72 2.18
N LYS A 5 -24.02 -8.38 1.85
CA LYS A 5 -23.00 -9.33 1.40
C LYS A 5 -21.62 -8.76 1.63
N ILE A 6 -20.67 -9.63 1.96
CA ILE A 6 -19.24 -9.31 1.94
C ILE A 6 -18.54 -10.27 0.97
N ILE A 7 -17.64 -9.74 0.14
CA ILE A 7 -16.71 -10.50 -0.67
C ILE A 7 -15.32 -10.16 -0.17
N VAL A 8 -14.49 -11.16 0.12
CA VAL A 8 -13.09 -10.95 0.44
C VAL A 8 -12.22 -11.72 -0.54
N LYS A 9 -11.11 -11.15 -0.93
CA LYS A 9 -10.13 -11.75 -1.84
C LYS A 9 -8.77 -11.71 -1.19
N ASN A 10 -8.09 -12.85 -1.16
CA ASN A 10 -6.75 -13.00 -0.59
C ASN A 10 -6.65 -12.49 0.87
N PHE A 11 -7.70 -12.66 1.68
CA PHE A 11 -7.73 -12.30 3.11
C PHE A 11 -7.45 -13.53 3.97
N LEU A 12 -6.32 -13.52 4.69
CA LEU A 12 -5.76 -14.62 5.50
C LEU A 12 -5.45 -15.92 4.73
N ASN A 13 -6.23 -16.22 3.70
CA ASN A 13 -6.15 -17.35 2.81
C ASN A 13 -6.28 -16.87 1.35
N PRO A 14 -5.68 -17.56 0.37
CA PRO A 14 -5.73 -17.16 -1.03
C PRO A 14 -7.08 -17.53 -1.65
N GLY A 15 -7.52 -16.72 -2.63
CA GLY A 15 -8.78 -16.93 -3.34
C GLY A 15 -9.90 -16.00 -2.89
N GLU A 16 -11.11 -16.23 -3.39
CA GLU A 16 -12.29 -15.43 -3.09
C GLU A 16 -13.16 -16.15 -2.05
N GLN A 17 -13.58 -15.40 -1.03
CA GLN A 17 -14.56 -15.83 -0.05
C GLN A 17 -15.77 -14.89 -0.08
N LYS A 18 -16.96 -15.43 0.17
CA LYS A 18 -18.23 -14.71 0.13
C LYS A 18 -19.01 -15.00 1.41
N PHE A 19 -19.45 -13.96 2.09
CA PHE A 19 -20.28 -14.01 3.29
C PHE A 19 -21.61 -13.32 3.02
N VAL A 20 -22.73 -13.93 3.43
CA VAL A 20 -24.08 -13.40 3.23
C VAL A 20 -24.83 -13.34 4.55
N PHE A 21 -25.47 -12.21 4.80
CA PHE A 21 -26.11 -11.89 6.08
C PHE A 21 -27.63 -11.81 5.90
N ASN A 22 -28.38 -12.09 6.98
CA ASN A 22 -29.79 -11.76 7.06
C ASN A 22 -30.01 -10.30 7.50
N ASP A 23 -31.26 -9.92 7.71
CA ASP A 23 -31.62 -8.57 8.13
C ASP A 23 -31.17 -8.25 9.57
N ASP A 24 -30.99 -9.26 10.42
CA ASP A 24 -30.42 -9.15 11.77
C ASP A 24 -28.88 -9.07 11.78
N GLN A 25 -28.24 -8.96 10.61
CA GLN A 25 -26.78 -8.94 10.45
C GLN A 25 -26.08 -10.21 10.97
N VAL A 26 -26.79 -11.34 10.99
CA VAL A 26 -26.26 -12.68 11.29
C VAL A 26 -25.77 -13.33 10.01
N LEU A 27 -24.57 -13.91 10.05
CA LEU A 27 -24.05 -14.72 8.95
C LEU A 27 -24.95 -15.95 8.73
N THR A 28 -25.50 -16.09 7.52
CA THR A 28 -26.42 -17.20 7.19
C THR A 28 -25.82 -18.20 6.20
N ARG A 29 -25.06 -17.74 5.21
CA ARG A 29 -24.52 -18.59 4.13
C ARG A 29 -23.29 -17.95 3.49
N GLY A 30 -22.51 -18.74 2.75
CA GLY A 30 -21.34 -18.24 2.04
C GLY A 30 -20.40 -19.33 1.53
N ILE A 31 -19.29 -18.89 0.94
CA ILE A 31 -18.16 -19.73 0.55
C ILE A 31 -16.96 -19.12 1.26
N PHE A 32 -16.44 -19.76 2.30
CA PHE A 32 -15.33 -19.22 3.09
C PHE A 32 -14.57 -20.33 3.81
N HIS A 33 -13.33 -20.03 4.18
CA HIS A 33 -12.47 -20.97 4.89
C HIS A 33 -12.84 -21.09 6.36
N ASN A 34 -13.12 -19.96 7.03
CA ASN A 34 -13.39 -19.93 8.45
C ASN A 34 -14.40 -18.83 8.82
N PRO A 35 -15.56 -19.16 9.41
CA PRO A 35 -16.54 -18.14 9.83
C PRO A 35 -16.04 -17.24 10.97
N ASN A 36 -15.00 -17.65 11.70
CA ASN A 36 -14.39 -16.81 12.74
C ASN A 36 -13.57 -15.64 12.16
N GLU A 37 -13.49 -15.52 10.83
CA GLU A 37 -12.93 -14.35 10.15
C GLU A 37 -13.88 -13.13 10.22
N ILE A 38 -15.19 -13.34 10.45
CA ILE A 38 -16.20 -12.28 10.48
C ILE A 38 -15.90 -11.17 11.49
N PRO A 39 -15.55 -11.45 12.77
CA PRO A 39 -15.19 -10.40 13.71
C PRO A 39 -14.05 -9.51 13.20
N MET A 40 -13.00 -10.10 12.61
CA MET A 40 -11.88 -9.34 12.06
C MET A 40 -12.30 -8.46 10.87
N ILE A 41 -13.14 -9.01 9.98
CA ILE A 41 -13.71 -8.26 8.84
C ILE A 41 -14.59 -7.10 9.35
N ASN A 42 -15.41 -7.36 10.37
CA ASN A 42 -16.28 -6.37 11.00
C ASN A 42 -15.47 -5.22 11.62
N ASP A 43 -14.40 -5.55 12.34
CA ASP A 43 -13.49 -4.55 12.92
C ASP A 43 -12.83 -3.70 11.83
N LEU A 44 -12.41 -4.31 10.72
CA LEU A 44 -11.86 -3.58 9.58
C LEU A 44 -12.90 -2.64 8.98
N ILE A 45 -14.09 -3.13 8.61
CA ILE A 45 -15.17 -2.28 8.06
C ILE A 45 -15.53 -1.11 8.99
N ASN A 46 -15.45 -1.34 10.31
CA ASN A 46 -15.71 -0.33 11.34
C ASN A 46 -14.56 0.66 11.58
N GLY A 47 -13.53 0.68 10.73
CA GLY A 47 -12.48 1.70 10.76
C GLY A 47 -11.16 1.23 11.38
N SER A 48 -11.02 -0.02 11.83
CA SER A 48 -9.73 -0.52 12.36
C SER A 48 -8.63 -0.57 11.28
N TRP A 49 -9.00 -0.44 10.00
CA TRP A 49 -8.03 -0.23 8.92
C TRP A 49 -7.26 1.09 9.07
N ILE A 50 -7.83 2.10 9.74
CA ILE A 50 -7.17 3.39 10.02
C ILE A 50 -6.03 3.20 11.01
N GLU A 51 -6.24 2.36 12.02
CA GLU A 51 -5.24 2.03 13.04
C GLU A 51 -4.18 1.05 12.49
N SER A 52 -4.52 0.33 11.43
CA SER A 52 -3.59 -0.54 10.69
C SER A 52 -2.75 0.28 9.70
N THR A 53 -2.22 1.43 10.16
CA THR A 53 -1.58 2.49 9.36
C THR A 53 -0.44 2.02 8.46
N MET A 54 0.22 0.88 8.73
CA MET A 54 1.57 0.66 8.21
C MET A 54 1.90 -0.74 7.64
N SER A 55 0.99 -1.71 7.69
CA SER A 55 0.96 -2.82 6.73
C SER A 55 -0.31 -3.65 6.91
N PHE A 56 -1.11 -3.75 5.85
CA PHE A 56 -2.18 -4.75 5.79
C PHE A 56 -1.62 -6.19 5.71
N GLU A 57 -0.29 -6.38 5.77
CA GLU A 57 0.40 -7.68 5.73
C GLU A 57 -0.12 -8.69 6.75
N LYS A 58 -0.51 -8.26 7.96
CA LYS A 58 -1.07 -9.18 8.95
C LYS A 58 -2.35 -9.88 8.46
N TYR A 59 -3.07 -9.23 7.55
CA TYR A 59 -4.29 -9.75 6.92
C TYR A 59 -4.02 -10.36 5.54
N TYR A 60 -2.82 -10.17 5.00
CA TYR A 60 -2.45 -10.54 3.65
C TYR A 60 -1.47 -11.73 3.66
N PRO A 61 -1.85 -12.87 3.08
CA PRO A 61 -1.06 -14.07 3.21
C PRO A 61 0.19 -14.03 2.31
N LYS A 62 1.35 -14.38 2.89
CA LYS A 62 2.66 -14.32 2.21
C LYS A 62 2.83 -15.44 1.16
N PHE A 63 2.24 -15.29 -0.01
CA PHE A 63 2.30 -16.29 -1.10
C PHE A 63 3.20 -15.87 -2.28
N ALA A 64 4.51 -15.78 -2.06
CA ALA A 64 5.48 -15.47 -3.11
C ALA A 64 5.60 -16.51 -4.25
N LYS A 65 4.91 -17.66 -4.17
CA LYS A 65 5.05 -18.78 -5.13
C LYS A 65 3.75 -19.37 -5.69
N LYS A 66 2.56 -18.98 -5.20
CA LYS A 66 1.30 -19.66 -5.54
C LYS A 66 0.37 -18.91 -6.50
N LEU A 67 0.42 -17.58 -6.53
CA LEU A 67 -0.45 -16.79 -7.40
C LEU A 67 0.31 -16.42 -8.68
N LYS A 68 -0.06 -17.03 -9.81
CA LYS A 68 0.48 -16.67 -11.12
C LYS A 68 0.11 -15.22 -11.41
N ASN A 69 1.10 -14.40 -11.77
CA ASN A 69 1.00 -13.06 -12.38
C ASN A 69 -0.35 -12.34 -12.24
N LYS A 70 -0.39 -11.32 -11.37
CA LYS A 70 -1.43 -10.26 -11.20
C LYS A 70 -2.56 -10.52 -10.21
N ASP A 71 -2.72 -11.71 -9.64
CA ASP A 71 -3.87 -11.99 -8.77
C ASP A 71 -3.56 -11.94 -7.26
N MET A 72 -2.65 -11.04 -6.89
CA MET A 72 -2.16 -10.86 -5.53
C MET A 72 -2.84 -9.68 -4.82
N ASP A 73 -3.81 -9.01 -5.42
CA ASP A 73 -4.49 -7.93 -4.70
C ASP A 73 -5.32 -8.49 -3.54
N PHE A 74 -5.22 -7.80 -2.41
CA PHE A 74 -6.10 -7.95 -1.27
C PHE A 74 -7.36 -7.12 -1.49
N GLN A 75 -8.54 -7.65 -1.20
CA GLN A 75 -9.77 -6.86 -1.28
C GLN A 75 -10.82 -7.33 -0.28
N ILE A 76 -11.53 -6.39 0.35
CA ILE A 76 -12.76 -6.62 1.10
C ILE A 76 -13.81 -5.66 0.53
N ASP A 77 -14.88 -6.20 -0.03
CA ASP A 77 -16.03 -5.44 -0.51
C ASP A 77 -17.26 -5.78 0.33
N ALA A 78 -17.78 -4.79 1.06
CA ALA A 78 -19.03 -4.91 1.80
C ALA A 78 -20.14 -4.15 1.07
N LEU A 79 -21.19 -4.85 0.66
CA LEU A 79 -22.36 -4.25 0.02
C LEU A 79 -23.32 -3.71 1.08
N PHE A 80 -23.32 -2.40 1.25
CA PHE A 80 -24.25 -1.65 2.08
C PHE A 80 -25.50 -1.29 1.28
N SER A 81 -26.67 -1.46 1.91
CA SER A 81 -27.94 -0.93 1.46
C SER A 81 -28.40 0.16 2.43
N LEU A 82 -28.70 1.32 1.86
CA LEU A 82 -29.11 2.54 2.54
C LEU A 82 -30.62 2.75 2.37
N GLU A 83 -31.27 3.08 3.47
CA GLU A 83 -32.60 3.65 3.45
C GLU A 83 -32.54 5.09 2.90
N LYS A 84 -33.71 5.69 2.65
CA LYS A 84 -33.73 7.04 2.07
C LYS A 84 -33.12 8.05 3.05
N GLU A 85 -33.45 7.88 4.31
CA GLU A 85 -32.98 8.65 5.46
C GLU A 85 -31.45 8.52 5.61
N ASP A 86 -30.92 7.31 5.46
CA ASP A 86 -29.48 7.06 5.46
C ASP A 86 -28.77 7.79 4.31
N LEU A 87 -29.36 7.79 3.11
CA LEU A 87 -28.80 8.49 1.94
C LEU A 87 -28.83 10.01 2.12
N ASP A 88 -29.89 10.55 2.70
CA ASP A 88 -30.01 11.98 3.00
C ASP A 88 -28.92 12.40 4.00
N GLU A 89 -28.65 11.57 5.01
CA GLU A 89 -27.59 11.79 6.00
C GLU A 89 -26.19 11.69 5.38
N LEU A 90 -25.92 10.67 4.56
CA LEU A 90 -24.65 10.57 3.82
C LEU A 90 -24.40 11.82 2.97
N ASN A 91 -25.42 12.30 2.26
CA ASN A 91 -25.34 13.51 1.46
C ASN A 91 -25.10 14.77 2.31
N ARG A 92 -25.67 14.85 3.52
CA ARG A 92 -25.37 15.94 4.46
C ARG A 92 -23.90 15.94 4.84
N ILE A 93 -23.36 14.79 5.25
CA ILE A 93 -21.95 14.63 5.63
C ILE A 93 -21.04 15.02 4.46
N LEU A 94 -21.29 14.50 3.25
CA LEU A 94 -20.48 14.79 2.05
C LEU A 94 -20.52 16.26 1.64
N LYS A 95 -21.65 16.95 1.84
CA LYS A 95 -21.79 18.38 1.56
C LYS A 95 -20.85 19.23 2.42
N GLU A 96 -20.58 18.84 3.66
CA GLU A 96 -19.63 19.52 4.54
C GLU A 96 -18.19 19.42 4.01
N PHE A 97 -17.88 18.38 3.24
CA PHE A 97 -16.62 18.23 2.51
C PHE A 97 -16.60 18.93 1.14
N GLY A 98 -17.62 19.72 0.81
CA GLY A 98 -17.70 20.48 -0.44
C GLY A 98 -18.22 19.70 -1.64
N VAL A 99 -18.85 18.53 -1.43
CA VAL A 99 -19.57 17.83 -2.51
C VAL A 99 -20.83 18.62 -2.87
N ALA A 100 -20.82 19.23 -4.05
CA ALA A 100 -21.92 20.11 -4.48
C ALA A 100 -23.17 19.36 -4.99
N LYS A 101 -22.99 18.16 -5.56
CA LYS A 101 -24.09 17.37 -6.14
C LYS A 101 -24.41 16.20 -5.22
N PRO A 102 -25.67 16.03 -4.79
CA PRO A 102 -26.04 14.89 -3.97
C PRO A 102 -25.97 13.60 -4.78
N TYR A 103 -25.51 12.56 -4.12
CA TYR A 103 -25.51 11.19 -4.60
C TYR A 103 -26.92 10.60 -4.55
N LYS A 104 -27.21 9.70 -5.49
CA LYS A 104 -28.51 9.08 -5.68
C LYS A 104 -28.51 7.58 -5.38
N SER A 105 -27.35 6.92 -5.40
CA SER A 105 -27.32 5.50 -5.10
C SER A 105 -27.70 5.23 -3.65
N ARG A 106 -28.46 4.17 -3.43
CA ARG A 106 -28.83 3.59 -2.14
C ARG A 106 -28.10 2.29 -1.88
N ALA A 107 -27.25 1.83 -2.79
CA ALA A 107 -26.41 0.68 -2.58
C ALA A 107 -24.95 1.02 -2.91
N TYR A 108 -24.06 0.77 -1.96
CA TYR A 108 -22.63 1.07 -2.10
C TYR A 108 -21.80 -0.15 -1.73
N TYR A 109 -20.76 -0.42 -2.51
CA TYR A 109 -19.67 -1.26 -2.06
C TYR A 109 -18.70 -0.39 -1.26
N TYR A 110 -18.65 -0.62 0.05
CA TYR A 110 -17.53 -0.18 0.88
C TYR A 110 -16.36 -1.12 0.60
N SER A 111 -15.38 -0.63 -0.14
CA SER A 111 -14.24 -1.41 -0.61
C SER A 111 -12.98 -1.02 0.15
N ILE A 112 -12.27 -2.00 0.70
CA ILE A 112 -10.92 -1.87 1.24
C ILE A 112 -10.01 -2.74 0.36
N LYS A 113 -9.10 -2.12 -0.39
CA LYS A 113 -8.24 -2.81 -1.35
C LYS A 113 -6.76 -2.54 -1.09
N CYS A 114 -5.90 -3.57 -1.13
CA CYS A 114 -4.45 -3.38 -1.17
C CYS A 114 -3.88 -3.97 -2.46
N VAL A 115 -3.06 -3.20 -3.17
CA VAL A 115 -2.52 -3.59 -4.48
C VAL A 115 -1.09 -4.04 -4.34
N TYR A 116 -0.78 -5.32 -4.58
CA TYR A 116 0.58 -5.82 -4.43
C TYR A 116 1.56 -5.17 -5.43
N PRO A 117 2.81 -4.82 -5.04
CA PRO A 117 3.48 -5.06 -3.75
C PRO A 117 3.21 -3.97 -2.69
N TYR A 118 2.27 -3.06 -2.95
CA TYR A 118 1.92 -1.94 -2.09
C TYR A 118 0.81 -2.35 -1.11
N ILE A 119 1.20 -2.81 0.07
CA ILE A 119 0.28 -3.41 1.05
C ILE A 119 -0.31 -2.34 1.98
N PHE A 120 -1.00 -1.36 1.38
CA PHE A 120 -1.73 -0.31 2.08
C PHE A 120 -3.21 -0.31 1.66
N PRO A 121 -4.15 0.02 2.57
CA PRO A 121 -5.57 0.02 2.26
C PRO A 121 -5.96 1.28 1.45
N ILE A 122 -6.50 1.05 0.26
CA ILE A 122 -7.26 2.01 -0.54
C ILE A 122 -8.73 1.81 -0.20
N VAL A 123 -9.34 2.80 0.46
CA VAL A 123 -10.74 2.70 0.92
C VAL A 123 -11.62 3.60 0.07
N SER A 124 -12.70 3.03 -0.45
CA SER A 124 -13.62 3.76 -1.32
C SER A 124 -15.07 3.27 -1.19
N LEU A 125 -16.02 4.15 -1.49
CA LEU A 125 -17.41 3.80 -1.71
C LEU A 125 -17.70 3.80 -3.20
N VAL A 126 -18.04 2.63 -3.73
CA VAL A 126 -18.38 2.46 -5.14
C VAL A 126 -19.91 2.34 -5.27
N PRO A 127 -20.58 3.26 -5.98
CA PRO A 127 -22.02 3.14 -6.24
C PRO A 127 -22.35 1.84 -6.98
N ALA A 128 -23.28 1.05 -6.44
CA ALA A 128 -23.67 -0.23 -7.03
C ALA A 128 -24.78 -0.10 -8.08
N GLU A 129 -25.60 0.94 -8.01
CA GLU A 129 -26.74 1.13 -8.92
C GLU A 129 -26.40 2.04 -10.11
N PHE A 130 -25.61 3.09 -9.88
CA PHE A 130 -25.33 4.12 -10.88
C PHE A 130 -23.85 4.13 -11.26
N LYS A 131 -23.49 3.42 -12.34
CA LYS A 131 -22.09 3.35 -12.83
C LYS A 131 -21.46 4.69 -13.19
N ASN A 132 -22.26 5.70 -13.50
CA ASN A 132 -21.80 7.04 -13.87
C ASN A 132 -21.65 7.97 -12.66
N GLU A 133 -22.12 7.54 -11.50
CA GLU A 133 -21.95 8.29 -10.26
C GLU A 133 -20.50 8.09 -9.77
N PRO A 134 -19.79 9.16 -9.37
CA PRO A 134 -18.37 9.07 -9.04
C PRO A 134 -18.11 8.19 -7.81
N ILE A 135 -16.93 7.58 -7.75
CA ILE A 135 -16.46 6.86 -6.57
C ILE A 135 -16.09 7.89 -5.49
N ILE A 136 -16.42 7.59 -4.23
CA ILE A 136 -16.05 8.41 -3.08
C ILE A 136 -14.83 7.77 -2.42
N GLY A 137 -13.65 8.38 -2.54
CA GLY A 137 -12.46 7.96 -1.79
C GLY A 137 -12.57 8.33 -0.31
N ILE A 138 -12.18 7.42 0.58
CA ILE A 138 -12.13 7.65 2.03
C ILE A 138 -10.69 7.46 2.49
N GLY A 139 -10.07 8.49 3.07
CA GLY A 139 -8.71 8.38 3.57
C GLY A 139 -8.05 9.73 3.88
N ASN A 140 -7.06 9.69 4.77
CA ASN A 140 -6.30 10.87 5.22
C ASN A 140 -4.84 10.90 4.72
N HIS A 141 -4.41 9.85 4.01
CA HIS A 141 -3.00 9.64 3.68
C HIS A 141 -2.73 9.61 2.16
N TYR A 142 -3.73 9.80 1.30
CA TYR A 142 -3.54 9.72 -0.17
C TYR A 142 -2.99 11.02 -0.79
N ASP A 143 -3.23 12.18 -0.18
CA ASP A 143 -2.83 13.48 -0.74
C ASP A 143 -1.30 13.64 -0.90
N LYS A 144 -0.52 12.98 -0.05
CA LYS A 144 0.96 13.03 -0.09
C LYS A 144 1.53 12.46 -1.39
N PHE A 145 0.78 11.57 -2.03
CA PHE A 145 1.19 10.96 -3.29
C PHE A 145 1.05 11.92 -4.46
N PHE A 146 0.08 12.82 -4.46
CA PHE A 146 -0.22 13.66 -5.62
C PHE A 146 0.65 14.93 -5.72
N LYS A 147 1.44 15.25 -4.68
CA LYS A 147 2.41 16.35 -4.73
C LYS A 147 3.58 15.99 -5.66
N SER A 148 4.07 16.94 -6.46
CA SER A 148 5.05 16.76 -7.55
C SER A 148 6.27 15.92 -7.15
N SER A 149 6.96 15.30 -8.10
CA SER A 149 8.11 14.39 -7.91
C SER A 149 9.11 14.84 -6.85
N LEU A 150 9.26 14.07 -5.79
CA LEU A 150 10.10 14.43 -4.65
C LEU A 150 10.85 13.18 -4.19
N ASN A 151 12.17 13.33 -4.05
CA ASN A 151 13.01 12.28 -3.49
C ASN A 151 12.62 12.03 -2.02
N LYS A 152 13.13 10.96 -1.40
CA LYS A 152 12.82 10.61 0.00
C LYS A 152 12.98 11.80 0.97
N ARG A 153 14.03 12.60 0.80
CA ARG A 153 14.29 13.80 1.63
C ARG A 153 13.21 14.85 1.47
N ASP A 154 12.75 15.06 0.25
CA ASP A 154 11.70 16.02 -0.05
C ASP A 154 10.35 15.57 0.53
N ILE A 155 10.02 14.28 0.46
CA ILE A 155 8.81 13.70 1.09
C ILE A 155 8.87 13.90 2.61
N LEU A 156 10.00 13.59 3.24
CA LEU A 156 10.23 13.82 4.67
C LEU A 156 10.08 15.29 5.06
N THR A 157 10.53 16.21 4.20
CA THR A 157 10.41 17.66 4.43
C THR A 157 8.96 18.12 4.34
N ILE A 158 8.23 17.70 3.31
CA ILE A 158 6.80 18.03 3.15
C ILE A 158 5.97 17.49 4.31
N MET A 159 6.25 16.26 4.74
CA MET A 159 5.60 15.71 5.92
C MET A 159 5.94 16.52 7.17
N GLY A 160 7.17 17.01 7.29
CA GLY A 160 7.56 17.87 8.40
C GLY A 160 6.72 19.14 8.45
N ILE A 161 6.52 19.78 7.29
CA ILE A 161 5.66 20.96 7.16
C ILE A 161 4.21 20.64 7.55
N SER A 162 3.68 19.50 7.09
CA SER A 162 2.32 19.08 7.43
C SER A 162 2.18 18.75 8.93
N ALA A 163 3.19 18.11 9.52
CA ALA A 163 3.23 17.75 10.93
C ALA A 163 3.27 19.00 11.81
N VAL A 164 4.07 20.00 11.46
CA VAL A 164 4.10 21.31 12.14
C VAL A 164 2.71 21.95 12.20
N GLY A 165 1.95 21.89 11.10
CA GLY A 165 0.55 22.36 11.08
C GLY A 165 -0.31 21.63 12.11
N LYS A 166 -0.25 20.29 12.16
CA LYS A 166 -0.99 19.47 13.13
C LYS A 166 -0.54 19.70 14.57
N ILE A 167 0.76 19.86 14.81
CA ILE A 167 1.32 20.17 16.14
C ILE A 167 0.82 21.53 16.63
N ARG A 168 0.72 22.52 15.73
CA ARG A 168 0.15 23.83 16.07
C ARG A 168 -1.30 23.70 16.51
N ASP A 169 -2.11 22.90 15.83
CA ASP A 169 -3.50 22.68 16.21
C ASP A 169 -3.58 21.97 17.57
N LYS A 170 -2.72 20.98 17.82
CA LYS A 170 -2.57 20.32 19.13
C LYS A 170 -2.14 21.25 20.25
N TYR A 171 -1.27 22.22 19.98
CA TYR A 171 -0.92 23.25 20.97
C TYR A 171 -2.16 24.04 21.45
N PHE A 172 -3.04 24.43 20.53
CA PHE A 172 -4.25 25.18 20.92
C PHE A 172 -5.27 24.31 21.67
N GLU A 173 -5.33 23.02 21.37
CA GLU A 173 -6.07 22.04 22.15
C GLU A 173 -5.50 21.95 23.58
N TYR A 174 -4.20 21.70 23.71
CA TYR A 174 -3.50 21.53 25.00
C TYR A 174 -3.56 22.80 25.85
N LYS A 175 -3.44 23.98 25.26
CA LYS A 175 -3.53 25.25 25.97
C LYS A 175 -4.81 25.39 26.82
N ASN A 176 -5.89 24.71 26.42
CA ASN A 176 -7.18 24.77 27.10
C ASN A 176 -7.38 23.67 28.15
N PHE A 177 -6.40 22.80 28.39
CA PHE A 177 -6.50 21.75 29.40
C PHE A 177 -6.40 22.33 30.81
N ASP A 178 -7.24 21.80 31.71
CA ASP A 178 -7.17 22.13 33.12
C ASP A 178 -6.10 21.29 33.79
N VAL A 179 -5.16 21.95 34.47
CA VAL A 179 -3.97 21.34 35.04
C VAL A 179 -3.84 21.75 36.49
N ARG A 180 -3.55 20.76 37.35
CA ARG A 180 -3.33 20.95 38.80
C ARG A 180 -2.29 22.04 39.05
N ASP A 181 -2.50 22.85 40.08
CA ASP A 181 -1.65 24.00 40.40
C ASP A 181 -0.16 23.65 40.52
N GLU A 182 0.14 22.51 41.13
CA GLU A 182 1.50 21.98 41.31
C GLU A 182 2.23 21.67 39.99
N GLN A 183 1.48 21.41 38.91
CA GLN A 183 2.02 21.04 37.59
C GLN A 183 2.02 22.20 36.59
N LYS A 184 1.37 23.34 36.92
CA LYS A 184 1.19 24.47 35.98
C LYS A 184 2.51 25.01 35.42
N VAL A 185 3.55 25.08 36.24
CA VAL A 185 4.86 25.61 35.81
C VAL A 185 5.51 24.71 34.77
N VAL A 186 5.55 23.40 35.05
CA VAL A 186 6.12 22.38 34.16
C VAL A 186 5.29 22.29 32.87
N TYR A 187 3.96 22.32 32.99
CA TYR A 187 3.05 22.30 31.85
C TYR A 187 3.22 23.51 30.93
N ARG A 188 3.42 24.72 31.48
CA ARG A 188 3.74 25.91 30.68
C ARG A 188 5.06 25.75 29.92
N ARG A 189 6.11 25.23 30.56
CA ARG A 189 7.38 24.93 29.88
C ARG A 189 7.17 23.92 28.75
N TYR A 190 6.29 22.93 28.94
CA TYR A 190 5.95 21.95 27.91
C TYR A 190 5.21 22.58 26.72
N LEU A 191 4.22 23.43 26.98
CA LEU A 191 3.55 24.20 25.93
C LEU A 191 4.53 25.09 25.15
N ASP A 192 5.54 25.64 25.81
CA ASP A 192 6.60 26.42 25.15
C ASP A 192 7.48 25.54 24.24
N VAL A 193 7.76 24.29 24.62
CA VAL A 193 8.42 23.30 23.74
C VAL A 193 7.58 23.05 22.49
N ILE A 194 6.30 22.72 22.65
CA ILE A 194 5.39 22.50 21.51
C ILE A 194 5.32 23.75 20.64
N LYS A 195 5.18 24.93 21.24
CA LYS A 195 5.15 26.22 20.54
C LYS A 195 6.40 26.50 19.73
N SER A 196 7.55 26.07 20.23
CA SER A 196 8.83 26.28 19.56
C SER A 196 8.95 25.46 18.28
N THR A 197 8.28 24.29 18.20
CA THR A 197 8.31 23.44 17.00
C THR A 197 7.74 24.12 15.76
N TYR A 198 6.66 24.92 15.89
CA TYR A 198 6.04 25.64 14.78
C TYR A 198 6.49 27.10 14.66
N ARG A 199 7.19 27.64 15.66
CA ARG A 199 7.83 28.96 15.57
C ARG A 199 9.18 28.90 14.85
N TYR A 200 9.89 27.78 15.02
CA TYR A 200 11.18 27.50 14.41
C TYR A 200 11.07 26.23 13.54
N ASP A 201 10.05 26.21 12.69
CA ASP A 201 9.65 25.05 11.89
C ASP A 201 10.77 24.52 10.99
N GLU A 202 11.49 25.39 10.27
CA GLU A 202 12.59 24.97 9.41
C GLU A 202 13.70 24.23 10.16
N GLU A 203 14.11 24.73 11.32
CA GLU A 203 15.17 24.13 12.13
C GLU A 203 14.69 22.81 12.75
N PHE A 204 13.46 22.80 13.26
CA PHE A 204 12.83 21.61 13.81
C PHE A 204 12.72 20.49 12.76
N ILE A 205 12.16 20.79 11.59
CA ILE A 205 12.01 19.84 10.48
C ILE A 205 13.37 19.31 10.04
N LYS A 206 14.39 20.16 9.96
CA LYS A 206 15.75 19.75 9.58
C LYS A 206 16.36 18.80 10.62
N LYS A 207 16.25 19.11 11.92
CA LYS A 207 16.80 18.27 13.00
C LYS A 207 16.08 16.92 13.09
N LEU A 208 14.75 16.94 13.06
CA LEU A 208 13.93 15.73 13.06
C LEU A 208 14.23 14.86 11.82
N GLY A 209 14.23 15.47 10.63
CA GLY A 209 14.55 14.78 9.39
C GLY A 209 15.94 14.15 9.39
N GLN A 210 16.95 14.80 9.96
CA GLN A 210 18.29 14.24 10.10
C GLN A 210 18.33 13.04 11.06
N ALA A 211 17.62 13.12 12.19
CA ALA A 211 17.53 12.02 13.14
C ALA A 211 16.92 10.78 12.49
N ILE A 212 15.84 10.95 11.73
CA ILE A 212 15.15 9.88 11.00
C ILE A 212 16.00 9.33 9.85
N TYR A 213 16.67 10.19 9.09
CA TYR A 213 17.53 9.77 7.98
C TYR A 213 18.71 8.88 8.43
N ASN A 214 19.14 9.03 9.68
CA ASN A 214 20.24 8.23 10.25
C ASN A 214 19.80 6.85 10.76
N ILE A 215 18.49 6.56 10.79
CA ILE A 215 17.97 5.24 11.13
C ILE A 215 18.05 4.33 9.89
N ASP A 216 18.42 3.06 10.09
CA ASP A 216 18.48 2.09 8.99
C ASP A 216 17.12 1.93 8.29
N ASP A 217 17.15 1.87 6.95
CA ASP A 217 15.95 1.78 6.14
C ASP A 217 15.17 0.48 6.41
N GLY A 218 15.89 -0.63 6.64
CA GLY A 218 15.30 -1.92 6.97
C GLY A 218 14.61 -1.88 8.33
N ASP A 219 15.21 -1.23 9.33
CA ASP A 219 14.59 -1.06 10.64
C ASP A 219 13.33 -0.21 10.56
N ILE A 220 13.36 0.91 9.82
CA ILE A 220 12.15 1.71 9.60
C ILE A 220 11.07 0.86 8.91
N ILE A 221 11.40 0.13 7.84
CA ILE A 221 10.43 -0.71 7.12
C ILE A 221 9.79 -1.76 8.04
N ASN A 222 10.52 -2.29 9.02
CA ASN A 222 10.00 -3.35 9.87
C ASN A 222 9.24 -2.82 11.10
N TYR A 223 9.71 -1.73 11.72
CA TYR A 223 9.31 -1.35 13.08
C TYR A 223 8.81 0.09 13.28
N ALA A 224 8.83 0.95 12.25
CA ALA A 224 8.42 2.36 12.42
C ALA A 224 6.91 2.58 12.64
N ASP A 225 6.15 1.52 12.81
CA ASP A 225 4.76 1.52 13.29
C ASP A 225 4.63 1.34 14.80
N GLU A 226 5.74 1.17 15.51
CA GLU A 226 5.79 1.08 16.97
C GLU A 226 6.44 2.36 17.53
N VAL A 227 5.78 3.03 18.47
CA VAL A 227 6.33 4.23 19.13
C VAL A 227 7.59 3.86 19.90
N GLU A 228 7.57 2.68 20.52
CA GLU A 228 8.67 2.10 21.30
C GLU A 228 9.93 1.90 20.47
N PHE A 229 9.81 1.62 19.17
CA PHE A 229 10.96 1.52 18.28
C PHE A 229 11.73 2.83 18.24
N PHE A 230 11.04 3.97 18.08
CA PHE A 230 11.68 5.28 18.05
C PHE A 230 12.28 5.66 19.40
N LEU A 231 11.59 5.38 20.49
CA LEU A 231 12.09 5.66 21.84
C LEU A 231 13.32 4.83 22.23
N ARG A 232 13.52 3.66 21.61
CA ARG A 232 14.73 2.84 21.78
C ARG A 232 15.83 3.18 20.79
N ASN A 233 15.51 3.91 19.72
CA ASN A 233 16.48 4.27 18.70
C ASN A 233 17.40 5.41 19.17
N GLU A 234 18.71 5.21 19.12
CA GLU A 234 19.68 6.18 19.59
C GLU A 234 19.60 7.53 18.86
N ASN A 235 19.40 7.53 17.54
CA ASN A 235 19.33 8.79 16.77
C ASN A 235 18.13 9.64 17.17
N PHE A 236 16.97 9.00 17.35
CA PHE A 236 15.75 9.69 17.75
C PHE A 236 15.83 10.13 19.22
N THR A 237 16.36 9.28 20.09
CA THR A 237 16.63 9.58 21.50
C THR A 237 17.55 10.79 21.64
N ASN A 238 18.65 10.83 20.89
CA ASN A 238 19.59 11.95 20.86
C ASN A 238 18.92 13.25 20.38
N PHE A 239 17.99 13.16 19.42
CA PHE A 239 17.21 14.31 18.99
C PHE A 239 16.31 14.85 20.12
N LEU A 240 15.56 13.97 20.81
CA LEU A 240 14.75 14.38 21.96
C LEU A 240 15.60 14.99 23.06
N ASP A 241 16.79 14.44 23.31
CA ASP A 241 17.73 14.95 24.30
C ASP A 241 18.26 16.35 23.99
N THR A 242 18.15 16.84 22.74
CA THR A 242 18.50 18.23 22.43
C THR A 242 17.54 19.24 23.08
N ILE A 243 16.37 18.80 23.55
CA ILE A 243 15.38 19.62 24.23
C ILE A 243 15.51 19.37 25.74
N PRO A 244 16.03 20.34 26.54
CA PRO A 244 16.36 20.11 27.95
C PRO A 244 15.21 19.54 28.79
N LEU A 245 13.99 20.05 28.58
CA LEU A 245 12.81 19.58 29.32
C LEU A 245 12.52 18.09 29.10
N LEU A 246 12.73 17.57 27.89
CA LEU A 246 12.45 16.17 27.56
C LEU A 246 13.56 15.22 28.04
N ARG A 247 14.71 15.77 28.43
CA ARG A 247 15.78 15.04 29.11
C ARG A 247 15.52 14.96 30.62
N GLU A 248 14.92 16.01 31.19
CA GLU A 248 14.61 16.13 32.61
C GLU A 248 13.37 15.33 33.02
N ASP A 249 12.37 15.20 32.13
CA ASP A 249 11.06 14.61 32.43
C ASP A 249 10.67 13.53 31.41
N GLU A 250 10.70 12.26 31.85
CA GLU A 250 10.38 11.10 31.01
C GLU A 250 8.91 11.06 30.57
N MET A 251 7.99 11.58 31.39
CA MET A 251 6.56 11.56 31.06
C MET A 251 6.28 12.53 29.90
N LEU A 252 6.83 13.75 29.97
CA LEU A 252 6.73 14.72 28.88
C LEU A 252 7.47 14.27 27.63
N ARG A 253 8.61 13.56 27.79
CA ARG A 253 9.32 12.93 26.67
C ARG A 253 8.44 11.94 25.93
N HIS A 254 7.77 11.06 26.66
CA HIS A 254 6.86 10.07 26.09
C HIS A 254 5.67 10.73 25.39
N ASP A 255 5.02 11.71 26.02
CA ASP A 255 3.90 12.45 25.40
C ASP A 255 4.34 13.16 24.11
N PHE A 256 5.50 13.80 24.11
CA PHE A 256 6.03 14.47 22.93
C PHE A 256 6.40 13.48 21.82
N ALA A 257 7.01 12.35 22.16
CA ALA A 257 7.31 11.30 21.21
C ALA A 257 6.04 10.70 20.60
N GLN A 258 4.99 10.48 21.39
CA GLN A 258 3.68 10.04 20.92
C GLN A 258 3.06 11.06 19.97
N LEU A 259 3.10 12.35 20.34
CA LEU A 259 2.63 13.43 19.48
C LEU A 259 3.35 13.42 18.13
N LEU A 260 4.69 13.31 18.13
CA LEU A 260 5.48 13.20 16.91
C LEU A 260 5.16 11.95 16.11
N PHE A 261 4.90 10.84 16.79
CA PHE A 261 4.49 9.60 16.15
C PHE A 261 3.19 9.78 15.38
N ASP A 262 2.15 10.24 16.05
CA ASP A 262 0.80 10.40 15.49
C ASP A 262 0.77 11.40 14.31
N VAL A 263 1.60 12.44 14.35
CA VAL A 263 1.56 13.52 13.34
C VAL A 263 2.60 13.38 12.23
N TYR A 264 3.67 12.62 12.45
CA TYR A 264 4.81 12.51 11.52
C TYR A 264 5.33 11.09 11.34
N LEU A 265 5.67 10.36 12.42
CA LEU A 265 6.41 9.10 12.30
C LEU A 265 5.57 7.92 11.81
N VAL A 266 4.26 7.93 12.08
CA VAL A 266 3.28 6.89 11.69
C VAL A 266 3.19 6.67 10.18
N ASP A 267 3.81 7.53 9.38
CA ASP A 267 3.84 7.44 7.93
C ASP A 267 5.23 7.04 7.38
N LEU A 268 6.26 6.91 8.23
CA LEU A 268 7.65 6.71 7.80
C LEU A 268 7.91 5.36 7.16
N LYS A 269 7.43 4.25 7.76
CA LYS A 269 7.57 2.90 7.18
C LYS A 269 6.99 2.82 5.78
N TRP A 270 5.98 3.62 5.48
CA TRP A 270 5.38 3.72 4.15
C TRP A 270 6.33 4.44 3.19
N ILE A 271 6.85 5.62 3.55
CA ILE A 271 7.81 6.35 2.70
C ILE A 271 9.02 5.48 2.39
N TYR A 272 9.51 4.75 3.38
CA TYR A 272 10.69 3.91 3.25
C TYR A 272 10.39 2.59 2.50
N SER A 273 9.12 2.16 2.45
CA SER A 273 8.70 1.03 1.60
C SER A 273 8.73 1.35 0.09
N VAL A 274 8.65 2.63 -0.26
CA VAL A 274 8.73 3.12 -1.65
C VAL A 274 10.21 3.18 -2.06
N ARG A 275 10.62 2.26 -2.94
CA ARG A 275 12.03 2.10 -3.35
C ARG A 275 12.42 2.98 -4.52
N THR A 276 11.45 3.37 -5.37
CA THR A 276 11.72 4.17 -6.57
C THR A 276 10.65 5.22 -6.86
N SER A 277 10.99 6.24 -7.64
CA SER A 277 10.01 7.20 -8.16
C SER A 277 8.93 6.54 -9.04
N ASN A 278 9.22 5.37 -9.64
CA ASN A 278 8.23 4.60 -10.38
C ASN A 278 7.16 4.02 -9.45
N ASP A 279 7.55 3.58 -8.26
CA ASP A 279 6.61 3.08 -7.24
C ASP A 279 5.59 4.16 -6.86
N ILE A 280 6.04 5.42 -6.74
CA ILE A 280 5.15 6.57 -6.48
C ILE A 280 4.15 6.76 -7.63
N VAL A 281 4.61 6.64 -8.88
CA VAL A 281 3.73 6.78 -10.06
C VAL A 281 2.70 5.65 -10.11
N GLU A 282 3.12 4.41 -9.84
CA GLU A 282 2.22 3.26 -9.77
C GLU A 282 1.19 3.42 -8.65
N ILE A 283 1.59 3.90 -7.48
CA ILE A 283 0.66 4.14 -6.37
C ILE A 283 -0.31 5.28 -6.71
N ARG A 284 0.14 6.38 -7.32
CA ARG A 284 -0.76 7.45 -7.81
C ARG A 284 -1.79 6.90 -8.79
N GLN A 285 -1.35 6.06 -9.72
CA GLN A 285 -2.25 5.45 -10.69
C GLN A 285 -3.28 4.56 -9.97
N ASN A 286 -2.85 3.73 -9.02
CA ASN A 286 -3.75 2.91 -8.21
C ASN A 286 -4.76 3.76 -7.43
N LEU A 287 -4.34 4.86 -6.81
CA LEU A 287 -5.24 5.77 -6.10
C LEU A 287 -6.25 6.44 -7.04
N PHE A 288 -5.78 6.90 -8.20
CA PHE A 288 -6.62 7.50 -9.24
C PHE A 288 -7.67 6.52 -9.76
N ASP A 289 -7.26 5.29 -10.09
CA ASP A 289 -8.14 4.23 -10.61
C ASP A 289 -9.24 3.82 -9.62
N ASN A 290 -9.03 4.08 -8.32
CA ASN A 290 -9.99 3.82 -7.25
C ASN A 290 -10.67 5.10 -6.72
N GLY A 291 -10.64 6.22 -7.47
CA GLY A 291 -11.33 7.46 -7.11
C GLY A 291 -10.79 8.18 -5.86
N CYS A 292 -9.57 7.88 -5.47
CA CYS A 292 -8.93 8.37 -4.24
C CYS A 292 -7.97 9.56 -4.46
N GLU A 293 -8.08 10.26 -5.59
CA GLU A 293 -7.34 11.51 -5.85
C GLU A 293 -7.74 12.63 -4.87
N LYS A 294 -9.03 12.66 -4.50
CA LYS A 294 -9.59 13.59 -3.50
C LYS A 294 -10.37 12.79 -2.48
N ALA A 295 -9.65 12.27 -1.49
CA ALA A 295 -10.23 11.45 -0.46
C ALA A 295 -10.82 12.30 0.65
N PHE A 296 -11.96 11.88 1.19
CA PHE A 296 -12.59 12.53 2.33
C PHE A 296 -12.24 11.78 3.61
N TYR A 297 -12.05 12.52 4.69
CA TYR A 297 -11.76 11.93 5.99
C TYR A 297 -12.46 12.71 7.12
N SER A 298 -13.35 12.01 7.83
CA SER A 298 -13.84 12.42 9.14
C SER A 298 -14.31 11.23 9.95
N LYS A 299 -14.24 11.37 11.28
CA LYS A 299 -14.78 10.37 12.21
C LYS A 299 -16.27 10.11 11.95
N GLU A 300 -17.02 11.15 11.61
CA GLU A 300 -18.44 11.06 11.29
C GLU A 300 -18.71 10.18 10.06
N LEU A 301 -17.97 10.39 8.96
CA LEU A 301 -18.10 9.60 7.74
C LEU A 301 -17.75 8.12 7.98
N ILE A 302 -16.73 7.85 8.79
CA ILE A 302 -16.33 6.48 9.16
C ILE A 302 -17.39 5.83 10.05
N ASN A 303 -17.88 6.56 11.06
CA ASN A 303 -18.90 6.07 11.99
C ASN A 303 -20.25 5.82 11.31
N PHE A 304 -20.57 6.54 10.23
CA PHE A 304 -21.79 6.32 9.45
C PHE A 304 -21.89 4.88 8.94
N PHE A 305 -20.77 4.26 8.52
CA PHE A 305 -20.74 2.88 8.04
C PHE A 305 -20.56 1.82 9.13
N LYS A 306 -20.57 2.23 10.41
CA LYS A 306 -20.36 1.31 11.53
C LYS A 306 -21.50 0.29 11.59
N THR A 307 -21.15 -0.98 11.61
CA THR A 307 -22.08 -2.12 11.67
C THR A 307 -21.66 -3.13 12.73
N LYS A 308 -22.59 -3.99 13.12
CA LYS A 308 -22.34 -5.11 14.02
C LYS A 308 -22.72 -6.40 13.33
N LEU A 309 -21.74 -7.03 12.70
CA LEU A 309 -21.90 -8.37 12.14
C LEU A 309 -21.82 -9.40 13.24
N THR A 310 -22.72 -10.38 13.24
CA THR A 310 -22.77 -11.42 14.27
C THR A 310 -22.63 -12.82 13.66
N LEU A 311 -21.98 -13.68 14.42
CA LEU A 311 -21.88 -15.11 14.13
C LEU A 311 -22.70 -15.86 15.18
N ASP A 312 -23.87 -16.35 14.81
CA ASP A 312 -24.65 -17.24 15.68
C ASP A 312 -24.38 -18.70 15.31
N LYS A 313 -23.57 -19.38 16.12
CA LYS A 313 -23.22 -20.80 15.91
C LYS A 313 -24.42 -21.75 15.95
N LYS A 314 -25.56 -21.34 16.51
CA LYS A 314 -26.79 -22.16 16.60
C LYS A 314 -27.66 -22.06 15.35
N LEU A 315 -27.70 -20.88 14.72
CA LEU A 315 -28.40 -20.65 13.45
C LEU A 315 -27.53 -20.98 12.23
N PHE A 316 -26.23 -21.07 12.45
CA PHE A 316 -25.25 -21.32 11.40
C PHE A 316 -25.16 -22.81 11.05
N ASP A 317 -25.50 -23.13 9.80
CA ASP A 317 -25.36 -24.48 9.28
C ASP A 317 -23.92 -24.75 8.80
N TYR A 318 -23.13 -25.43 9.63
CA TYR A 318 -21.77 -25.86 9.32
C TYR A 318 -21.69 -26.90 8.19
N SER A 319 -22.82 -27.49 7.75
CA SER A 319 -22.85 -28.37 6.58
C SER A 319 -22.81 -27.59 5.25
N VAL A 320 -23.15 -26.29 5.28
CA VAL A 320 -23.22 -25.40 4.11
C VAL A 320 -21.92 -24.63 3.89
N SER A 321 -20.92 -24.76 4.78
CA SER A 321 -19.53 -24.40 4.46
C SER A 321 -18.99 -25.36 3.40
N ILE A 322 -19.30 -25.04 2.14
CA ILE A 322 -18.85 -25.79 0.97
C ILE A 322 -17.35 -25.55 0.82
N ASN A 323 -16.55 -26.51 1.30
CA ASN A 323 -15.18 -26.75 0.83
C ASN A 323 -15.22 -27.24 -0.63
N HIS A 324 -15.74 -26.43 -1.55
CA HIS A 324 -15.52 -26.57 -2.98
C HIS A 324 -14.70 -25.39 -3.45
N PHE A 325 -13.51 -25.24 -2.88
CA PHE A 325 -12.40 -25.04 -3.80
C PHE A 325 -12.34 -26.34 -4.58
N ASN A 326 -12.68 -26.29 -5.87
CA ASN A 326 -12.21 -27.33 -6.77
C ASN A 326 -10.70 -27.40 -6.53
N ASN A 327 -10.29 -28.44 -5.81
CA ASN A 327 -8.95 -28.95 -5.90
C ASN A 327 -8.81 -29.50 -7.32
N ASP A 328 -8.68 -28.61 -8.30
CA ASP A 328 -7.71 -28.84 -9.37
C ASP A 328 -6.32 -28.71 -8.73
N LEU A 329 -6.07 -29.51 -7.69
CA LEU A 329 -4.75 -29.98 -7.36
C LEU A 329 -4.38 -30.82 -8.56
N ASP A 330 -3.58 -30.22 -9.43
CA ASP A 330 -2.82 -30.94 -10.43
C ASP A 330 -2.26 -32.21 -9.76
N GLU A 331 -2.81 -33.39 -10.10
CA GLU A 331 -2.44 -34.67 -9.51
C GLU A 331 -0.95 -34.99 -9.72
N SER A 332 -0.23 -34.22 -10.56
CA SER A 332 1.23 -34.28 -10.67
C SER A 332 1.98 -33.83 -9.41
N VAL A 333 1.30 -33.19 -8.44
CA VAL A 333 1.90 -32.68 -7.19
C VAL A 333 1.55 -33.54 -5.96
N VAL A 334 0.62 -34.48 -6.08
CA VAL A 334 0.35 -35.44 -5.01
C VAL A 334 1.43 -36.51 -5.06
N TYR A 335 2.37 -36.44 -4.11
CA TYR A 335 3.28 -37.54 -3.82
C TYR A 335 2.45 -38.77 -3.41
N LYS A 336 2.22 -39.69 -4.36
CA LYS A 336 1.50 -40.98 -4.15
C LYS A 336 2.44 -42.06 -3.58
N GLY A 337 3.38 -41.69 -2.71
CA GLY A 337 4.25 -42.63 -2.02
C GLY A 337 3.81 -42.81 -0.58
N GLU A 338 3.50 -44.04 -0.16
CA GLU A 338 3.40 -44.37 1.26
C GLU A 338 4.78 -44.25 1.92
N PRO A 339 4.89 -43.70 3.13
CA PRO A 339 6.17 -43.59 3.82
C PRO A 339 6.58 -44.96 4.35
N GLN A 340 7.75 -45.46 3.92
CA GLN A 340 8.39 -46.62 4.56
C GLN A 340 9.86 -46.32 4.91
N PHE A 341 10.17 -46.50 6.20
CA PHE A 341 11.50 -46.65 6.79
C PHE A 341 11.43 -47.95 7.62
N GLU A 342 12.41 -48.83 7.80
CA GLU A 342 13.84 -48.92 7.48
C GLU A 342 14.28 -50.39 7.74
N LYS A 343 15.31 -50.87 7.02
CA LYS A 343 16.41 -51.81 7.45
C LYS A 343 16.78 -52.94 6.46
N ILE A 344 17.94 -52.76 5.83
CA ILE A 344 19.19 -53.55 5.98
C ILE A 344 19.06 -55.10 5.98
N PHE A 345 19.33 -55.66 4.80
CA PHE A 345 19.94 -56.96 4.43
C PHE A 345 19.26 -58.33 4.68
N GLU A 346 19.55 -59.19 3.68
CA GLU A 346 19.36 -60.64 3.53
C GLU A 346 17.95 -61.14 3.15
N LYS A 347 17.73 -62.06 2.20
CA LYS A 347 18.59 -62.88 1.33
C LYS A 347 17.71 -63.37 0.17
N GLY A 348 18.20 -63.28 -1.08
CA GLY A 348 17.80 -64.19 -2.15
C GLY A 348 16.53 -63.89 -2.98
N ALA A 349 16.41 -62.70 -3.59
CA ALA A 349 15.46 -62.54 -4.70
C ALA A 349 16.08 -61.81 -5.91
N VAL A 350 16.29 -62.64 -6.93
CA VAL A 350 16.90 -62.50 -8.27
C VAL A 350 16.77 -61.14 -8.98
N GLU A 351 17.89 -60.72 -9.59
CA GLU A 351 18.12 -59.51 -10.38
C GLU A 351 17.17 -59.36 -11.60
N PRO A 352 16.58 -58.17 -11.83
CA PRO A 352 16.01 -57.83 -13.11
C PRO A 352 17.09 -57.28 -14.06
N LYS A 353 17.13 -57.83 -15.28
CA LYS A 353 18.09 -57.50 -16.34
C LYS A 353 18.15 -56.00 -16.66
N PHE A 354 19.39 -55.50 -16.74
CA PHE A 354 19.78 -54.15 -17.10
C PHE A 354 19.41 -53.82 -18.57
N VAL A 355 18.76 -52.67 -18.80
CA VAL A 355 18.71 -52.03 -20.12
C VAL A 355 19.70 -50.86 -20.08
N GLU A 356 20.77 -50.94 -20.87
CA GLU A 356 21.79 -49.89 -20.94
C GLU A 356 21.19 -48.55 -21.39
N ILE A 357 21.25 -47.57 -20.48
CA ILE A 357 20.89 -46.18 -20.77
C ILE A 357 22.05 -45.53 -21.53
N LYS A 358 21.79 -45.09 -22.76
CA LYS A 358 22.74 -44.28 -23.53
C LYS A 358 23.04 -42.97 -22.80
N ASP A 359 24.34 -42.75 -22.60
CA ASP A 359 24.98 -41.68 -21.85
C ASP A 359 24.48 -40.25 -22.19
N PRO A 360 23.82 -39.53 -21.26
CA PRO A 360 23.20 -38.22 -21.50
C PRO A 360 24.20 -37.05 -21.60
N LYS A 361 25.51 -37.31 -21.48
CA LYS A 361 26.55 -36.26 -21.58
C LYS A 361 26.82 -35.76 -23.02
N LYS A 362 26.36 -36.45 -24.07
CA LYS A 362 26.52 -35.99 -25.47
C LYS A 362 25.40 -35.09 -25.99
N VAL A 363 24.20 -35.09 -25.40
CA VAL A 363 23.06 -34.27 -25.88
C VAL A 363 23.10 -32.83 -25.34
N LYS A 364 23.66 -32.61 -24.14
CA LYS A 364 23.79 -31.26 -23.55
C LYS A 364 24.84 -30.38 -24.25
N LYS A 365 25.89 -30.94 -24.86
CA LYS A 365 26.93 -30.12 -25.55
C LYS A 365 26.50 -29.59 -26.92
N THR A 366 25.66 -30.32 -27.66
CA THR A 366 25.18 -29.91 -29.00
C THR A 366 24.09 -28.84 -28.95
N LYS A 367 23.16 -28.91 -27.98
CA LYS A 367 22.13 -27.87 -27.77
C LYS A 367 22.71 -26.54 -27.25
N ILE A 368 23.77 -26.59 -26.42
CA ILE A 368 24.44 -25.38 -25.91
C ILE A 368 25.30 -24.70 -27.00
N LYS A 369 25.94 -25.46 -27.91
CA LYS A 369 26.69 -24.89 -29.06
C LYS A 369 25.77 -24.16 -30.05
N THR A 370 24.62 -24.75 -30.39
CA THR A 370 23.64 -24.14 -31.33
C THR A 370 22.97 -22.90 -30.75
N MET A 371 22.72 -22.83 -29.43
CA MET A 371 22.24 -21.60 -28.78
C MET A 371 23.29 -20.47 -28.76
N LYS A 372 24.57 -20.78 -28.48
CA LYS A 372 25.65 -19.78 -28.49
C LYS A 372 25.92 -19.20 -29.89
N GLU A 373 25.76 -20.00 -30.95
CA GLU A 373 25.90 -19.51 -32.33
C GLU A 373 24.72 -18.64 -32.78
N LYS A 374 23.48 -19.00 -32.40
CA LYS A 374 22.30 -18.15 -32.66
C LYS A 374 22.43 -16.79 -31.96
N LEU A 375 22.82 -16.77 -30.67
CA LEU A 375 23.07 -15.53 -29.92
C LEU A 375 24.19 -14.65 -30.50
N LYS A 376 25.24 -15.25 -31.08
CA LYS A 376 26.30 -14.49 -31.78
C LYS A 376 25.82 -13.90 -33.11
N LYS A 377 24.94 -14.58 -33.84
CA LYS A 377 24.31 -14.02 -35.06
C LYS A 377 23.40 -12.84 -34.73
N THR A 378 22.50 -12.98 -33.74
CA THR A 378 21.58 -11.91 -33.34
C THR A 378 22.32 -10.66 -32.84
N LYS A 379 23.39 -10.83 -32.05
CA LYS A 379 24.24 -9.69 -31.61
C LYS A 379 25.03 -9.04 -32.76
N LYS A 380 25.37 -9.77 -33.82
CA LYS A 380 26.00 -9.18 -35.02
C LYS A 380 24.96 -8.39 -35.82
N GLU A 381 23.78 -8.95 -36.02
CA GLU A 381 22.65 -8.32 -36.72
C GLU A 381 22.22 -7.01 -36.05
N GLU A 382 22.07 -6.99 -34.72
CA GLU A 382 21.77 -5.76 -33.96
C GLU A 382 22.87 -4.69 -34.07
N LYS A 383 24.15 -5.10 -34.13
CA LYS A 383 25.27 -4.15 -34.32
C LYS A 383 25.29 -3.57 -35.73
N THR A 384 24.97 -4.36 -36.75
CA THR A 384 24.82 -3.86 -38.13
C THR A 384 23.62 -2.93 -38.27
N GLU A 385 22.47 -3.25 -37.69
CA GLU A 385 21.32 -2.34 -37.70
C GLU A 385 21.60 -1.03 -36.98
N LYS A 386 22.28 -1.06 -35.82
CA LYS A 386 22.69 0.17 -35.12
C LYS A 386 23.69 1.00 -35.92
N LYS A 387 24.60 0.38 -36.68
CA LYS A 387 25.50 1.10 -37.60
C LYS A 387 24.74 1.73 -38.77
N ILE A 388 23.84 0.99 -39.41
CA ILE A 388 23.01 1.50 -40.52
C ILE A 388 22.12 2.66 -40.06
N LYS A 389 21.50 2.56 -38.87
CA LYS A 389 20.73 3.67 -38.27
C LYS A 389 21.62 4.89 -38.01
N LYS A 390 22.83 4.72 -37.47
CA LYS A 390 23.77 5.83 -37.25
C LYS A 390 24.25 6.49 -38.55
N GLU A 391 24.47 5.73 -39.62
CA GLU A 391 24.81 6.29 -40.94
C GLU A 391 23.65 7.04 -41.59
N LYS A 392 22.42 6.50 -41.53
CA LYS A 392 21.23 7.20 -42.01
C LYS A 392 21.04 8.54 -41.29
N VAL A 393 21.19 8.57 -39.96
CA VAL A 393 21.12 9.81 -39.17
C VAL A 393 22.23 10.81 -39.56
N LYS A 394 23.47 10.34 -39.77
CA LYS A 394 24.57 11.22 -40.23
C LYS A 394 24.33 11.79 -41.63
N LYS A 395 23.71 11.03 -42.54
CA LYS A 395 23.39 11.50 -43.90
C LYS A 395 22.30 12.58 -43.85
N VAL A 396 21.23 12.35 -43.08
CA VAL A 396 20.17 13.36 -42.85
C VAL A 396 20.75 14.64 -42.23
N LEU A 397 21.67 14.54 -41.27
CA LEU A 397 22.32 15.71 -40.66
C LEU A 397 23.20 16.50 -41.65
N LYS A 398 23.93 15.81 -42.54
CA LYS A 398 24.72 16.47 -43.59
C LYS A 398 23.81 17.17 -44.61
N ASP A 399 22.75 16.50 -45.05
CA ASP A 399 21.80 17.06 -46.01
C ASP A 399 21.08 18.28 -45.39
N THR A 400 20.64 18.19 -44.13
CA THR A 400 20.03 19.32 -43.40
C THR A 400 20.97 20.52 -43.28
N ASN A 401 22.25 20.29 -42.97
CA ASN A 401 23.25 21.35 -42.87
C ASN A 401 23.62 21.97 -44.23
N ALA A 402 23.62 21.17 -45.30
CA ALA A 402 23.81 21.68 -46.67
C ALA A 402 22.63 22.57 -47.09
N THR A 403 21.40 22.17 -46.77
CA THR A 403 20.19 22.97 -47.03
C THR A 403 20.19 24.26 -46.21
N LYS A 404 20.56 24.23 -44.93
CA LYS A 404 20.75 25.44 -44.11
C LYS A 404 21.77 26.42 -44.71
N LYS A 405 22.91 25.91 -45.19
CA LYS A 405 23.94 26.76 -45.85
C LYS A 405 23.46 27.36 -47.18
N LYS A 406 22.61 26.66 -47.94
CA LYS A 406 21.98 27.21 -49.14
C LYS A 406 20.98 28.32 -48.80
N ILE A 407 20.13 28.10 -47.80
CA ILE A 407 19.16 29.10 -47.31
C ILE A 407 19.90 30.34 -46.77
N GLU A 408 21.00 30.19 -46.03
CA GLU A 408 21.82 31.32 -45.57
C GLU A 408 22.43 32.11 -46.74
N LYS A 409 22.94 31.44 -47.78
CA LYS A 409 23.46 32.12 -48.98
C LYS A 409 22.37 32.87 -49.74
N GLU A 410 21.19 32.28 -49.93
CA GLU A 410 20.06 32.93 -50.59
C GLU A 410 19.51 34.11 -49.77
N SER A 411 19.52 34.01 -48.44
CA SER A 411 19.11 35.11 -47.55
C SER A 411 20.10 36.27 -47.51
N LYS A 412 21.39 36.03 -47.77
CA LYS A 412 22.42 37.08 -47.91
C LYS A 412 22.34 37.78 -49.26
N ILE A 413 21.98 37.07 -50.33
CA ILE A 413 21.78 37.68 -51.66
C ILE A 413 20.55 38.61 -51.65
N LYS A 414 19.44 38.19 -51.01
CA LYS A 414 18.23 39.05 -50.86
C LYS A 414 18.40 40.28 -49.95
N LYS A 415 19.51 40.41 -49.22
CA LYS A 415 19.82 41.60 -48.39
C LYS A 415 20.72 42.62 -49.11
N ILE A 416 21.22 42.31 -50.30
CA ILE A 416 22.06 43.22 -51.10
C ILE A 416 21.22 43.98 -52.14
N ASP A 417 20.05 43.46 -52.53
CA ASP A 417 19.12 44.11 -53.48
C ASP A 417 17.90 44.78 -52.79
N LYS A 418 18.10 45.39 -51.60
CA LYS A 418 17.07 46.21 -50.94
C LYS A 418 17.61 47.49 -50.36
#